data_AF-A0A2V5MI18-F1
#
_entry.id   AF-A0A2V5MI18-F1
#
_cell.length_a   1.000
_cell.length_b   1.000
_cell.length_c   1.000
_cell.angle_alpha   90.00
_cell.angle_beta   90.00
_cell.angle_gamma   90.00
#
_symmetry.space_group_name_H-M   'P 1'
#
loop_
_entity.id
_entity.type
_entity.pdbx_description
1 polymer ?
#
loop_
_entity_poly.entity_id
_entity_poly.type
_entity_poly.pdbx_seq_one_letter_code
_entity_poly.pdbx_strand_id
1 'polypeptide(L)'
;ALAKVLRPTTGRYFFWGDDARPWCRCNRCVELSDSDQSLILENRLIAALRRHDPRARLAHLAYSNTLSAPAQIKPVAGIFLEFAPIDRAYNVPFAKADDKSNGKHLEALDANLRLFGREHAQALEYWLDVSRFSRWKKPAVKLPFKEEVLAADLDTYGSRGIRHLTTFAVFIDADYVRAYGDPVEVKLYGERLTRWRQRKL
;
A
#
# COMPACT_ATOMS: atom_id res chain seq x y z
N ALA A 1 -13.71 -18.14 10.92
CA ALA A 1 -13.39 -19.25 10.00
C ALA A 1 -12.20 -18.90 9.09
N LEU A 2 -12.25 -17.79 8.35
CA LEU A 2 -11.23 -17.41 7.36
C LEU A 2 -9.79 -17.36 7.91
N ALA A 3 -9.55 -16.63 9.01
CA ALA A 3 -8.21 -16.51 9.60
C ALA A 3 -7.60 -17.82 10.15
N LYS A 4 -8.41 -18.86 10.34
CA LYS A 4 -7.91 -20.20 10.73
C LYS A 4 -7.45 -21.00 9.51
N VAL A 5 -8.12 -20.82 8.37
CA VAL A 5 -7.86 -21.54 7.12
C VAL A 5 -6.75 -20.86 6.33
N LEU A 6 -6.81 -19.53 6.19
CA LEU A 6 -5.87 -18.71 5.43
C LEU A 6 -4.92 -17.97 6.38
N ARG A 7 -4.16 -18.73 7.17
CA ARG A 7 -3.18 -18.16 8.11
C ARG A 7 -1.89 -17.79 7.36
N PRO A 8 -1.49 -16.50 7.32
CA PRO A 8 -0.24 -16.09 6.71
C PRO A 8 0.95 -16.58 7.53
N THR A 9 2.00 -17.05 6.86
CA THR A 9 3.25 -17.49 7.51
C THR A 9 3.98 -16.34 8.21
N THR A 10 3.79 -15.12 7.73
CA THR A 10 4.40 -13.90 8.27
C THR A 10 3.67 -13.35 9.51
N GLY A 11 2.45 -13.83 9.80
CA GLY A 11 1.57 -13.24 10.81
C GLY A 11 1.01 -11.85 10.43
N ARG A 12 1.25 -11.37 9.21
CA ARG A 12 0.70 -10.10 8.69
C ARG A 12 -0.59 -10.38 7.91
N TYR A 13 -1.69 -9.83 8.38
CA TYR A 13 -3.01 -9.96 7.78
C TYR A 13 -3.37 -8.67 7.05
N PHE A 14 -4.03 -8.82 5.90
CA PHE A 14 -4.44 -7.75 4.99
C PHE A 14 -5.95 -7.87 4.77
N PHE A 15 -6.72 -7.50 5.78
CA PHE A 15 -8.18 -7.44 5.71
C PHE A 15 -8.58 -5.98 5.57
N TRP A 16 -8.87 -5.58 4.34
CA TRP A 16 -9.22 -4.20 4.00
C TRP A 16 -10.74 -4.02 3.93
N GLY A 17 -11.19 -2.77 3.99
CA GLY A 17 -12.56 -2.42 3.62
C GLY A 17 -12.79 -2.58 2.12
N ASP A 18 -14.05 -2.49 1.69
CA ASP A 18 -14.41 -2.57 0.28
C ASP A 18 -13.79 -1.41 -0.52
N ASP A 19 -13.10 -1.76 -1.61
CA ASP A 19 -12.43 -0.81 -2.49
C ASP A 19 -13.43 0.13 -3.17
N ALA A 20 -13.08 1.42 -3.22
CA ALA A 20 -13.85 2.50 -3.86
C ALA A 20 -15.34 2.57 -3.43
N ARG A 21 -15.68 2.08 -2.24
CA ARG A 21 -17.03 2.15 -1.68
C ARG A 21 -17.13 3.18 -0.54
N PRO A 22 -18.30 3.82 -0.38
CA PRO A 22 -18.53 4.74 0.72
C PRO A 22 -18.56 4.00 2.07
N TRP A 23 -18.12 4.68 3.12
CA TRP A 23 -18.29 4.23 4.50
C TRP A 23 -19.61 4.71 5.10
N CYS A 24 -19.88 4.30 6.35
CA CYS A 24 -21.13 4.63 7.03
C CYS A 24 -21.26 6.14 7.26
N ARG A 25 -22.44 6.68 6.98
CA ARG A 25 -22.80 8.10 7.19
C ARG A 25 -24.01 8.28 8.11
N CYS A 26 -24.34 7.29 8.93
CA CYS A 26 -25.40 7.46 9.93
C CYS A 26 -25.03 8.51 10.98
N ASN A 27 -26.00 8.98 11.78
CA ASN A 27 -25.78 10.02 12.80
C ASN A 27 -24.65 9.71 13.81
N ARG A 28 -24.29 8.43 13.99
CA ARG A 28 -23.17 8.02 14.87
C ARG A 28 -21.80 8.05 14.19
N CYS A 29 -21.76 8.08 12.86
CA CYS A 29 -20.53 7.97 12.05
C CYS A 29 -20.25 9.23 11.23
N VAL A 30 -21.19 10.18 11.15
CA VAL A 30 -21.06 11.38 10.32
C VAL A 30 -19.86 12.25 10.72
N GLU A 31 -19.48 12.24 11.99
CA GLU A 31 -18.31 12.98 12.50
C GLU A 31 -17.00 12.21 12.32
N LEU A 32 -17.03 10.93 11.93
CA LEU A 32 -15.85 10.10 11.77
C LEU A 32 -15.39 10.10 10.31
N SER A 33 -14.08 10.30 10.10
CA SER A 33 -13.47 10.09 8.78
C SER A 33 -13.53 8.62 8.39
N ASP A 34 -13.35 8.32 7.10
CA ASP A 34 -13.32 6.93 6.61
C ASP A 34 -12.16 6.15 7.25
N SER A 35 -11.02 6.82 7.46
CA SER A 35 -9.88 6.25 8.19
C SER A 35 -10.20 5.96 9.66
N ASP A 36 -10.94 6.85 10.34
CA ASP A 36 -11.40 6.59 11.72
C ASP A 36 -12.32 5.36 11.77
N GLN A 37 -13.26 5.26 10.82
CA GLN A 37 -14.17 4.12 10.74
C GLN A 37 -13.43 2.81 10.43
N SER A 38 -12.47 2.84 9.50
CA SER A 38 -11.60 1.69 9.21
C SER A 38 -10.85 1.24 10.45
N LEU A 39 -10.27 2.19 11.19
CA LEU A 39 -9.48 1.87 12.37
C LEU A 39 -10.32 1.34 13.54
N ILE A 40 -11.59 1.75 13.66
CA ILE A 40 -12.53 1.14 14.62
C ILE A 40 -12.72 -0.35 14.31
N LEU A 41 -12.93 -0.69 13.04
CA LEU A 41 -13.10 -2.08 12.61
C LEU A 41 -11.80 -2.88 12.84
N GLU A 42 -10.66 -2.34 12.41
CA GLU A 42 -9.35 -2.96 12.55
C GLU A 42 -8.98 -3.23 14.02
N ASN A 43 -9.25 -2.30 14.93
CA ASN A 43 -9.05 -2.47 16.37
C ASN A 43 -9.84 -3.68 16.92
N ARG A 44 -11.02 -3.97 16.37
CA ARG A 44 -11.81 -5.17 16.73
C ARG A 44 -11.28 -6.43 16.05
N LEU A 45 -10.89 -6.32 14.78
CA LEU A 45 -10.36 -7.43 14.00
C LEU A 45 -9.05 -7.96 14.58
N ILE A 46 -8.11 -7.10 14.99
CA ILE A 46 -6.83 -7.55 15.55
C ILE A 46 -7.02 -8.32 16.86
N ALA A 47 -7.97 -7.91 17.71
CA ALA A 47 -8.33 -8.65 18.92
C ALA A 47 -8.91 -10.04 18.58
N ALA A 48 -9.75 -10.12 17.53
CA ALA A 48 -10.30 -11.38 17.07
C ALA A 48 -9.24 -12.31 16.45
N LEU A 49 -8.33 -11.76 15.65
CA LEU A 49 -7.20 -12.48 15.04
C LEU A 49 -6.28 -13.08 16.10
N ARG A 50 -5.96 -12.32 17.15
CA ARG A 50 -5.05 -12.78 18.22
C ARG A 50 -5.58 -13.92 19.07
N ARG A 51 -6.88 -14.20 19.05
CA ARG A 51 -7.45 -15.43 19.63
C ARG A 51 -7.05 -16.69 18.88
N HIS A 52 -6.54 -16.57 17.66
CA HIS A 52 -6.14 -17.69 16.80
C HIS A 52 -4.67 -17.63 16.40
N ASP A 53 -4.10 -16.43 16.34
CA ASP A 53 -2.69 -16.20 16.05
C ASP A 53 -2.14 -15.09 16.96
N PRO A 54 -1.50 -15.43 18.09
CA PRO A 54 -0.97 -14.44 19.03
C PRO A 54 0.05 -13.47 18.41
N ARG A 55 0.69 -13.86 17.30
CA ARG A 55 1.66 -13.03 16.56
C ARG A 55 1.00 -12.11 15.54
N ALA A 56 -0.33 -12.16 15.39
CA ALA A 56 -1.05 -11.42 14.36
C ALA A 56 -0.74 -9.93 14.43
N ARG A 57 -0.55 -9.38 13.23
CA ARG A 57 -0.52 -7.96 12.92
C ARG A 57 -1.49 -7.69 11.77
N LEU A 58 -2.17 -6.56 11.80
CA LEU A 58 -3.19 -6.19 10.82
C LEU A 58 -2.80 -4.89 10.13
N ALA A 59 -2.90 -4.85 8.80
CA ALA A 59 -2.68 -3.66 8.01
C ALA A 59 -3.83 -2.65 8.21
N HIS A 60 -3.49 -1.40 8.51
CA HIS A 60 -4.34 -0.24 8.23
C HIS A 60 -4.03 0.24 6.82
N LEU A 61 -4.98 0.12 5.90
CA LEU A 61 -4.79 0.53 4.52
C LEU A 61 -5.07 2.03 4.38
N ALA A 62 -4.01 2.82 4.18
CA ALA A 62 -4.11 4.23 3.80
C ALA A 62 -4.17 4.35 2.27
N TYR A 63 -5.39 4.42 1.74
CA TYR A 63 -5.69 4.32 0.31
C TYR A 63 -6.98 5.07 -0.03
N SER A 64 -7.01 5.80 -1.14
CA SER A 64 -8.21 6.50 -1.61
C SER A 64 -8.90 7.31 -0.49
N ASN A 65 -10.14 6.99 -0.11
CA ASN A 65 -10.89 7.66 0.95
C ASN A 65 -10.31 7.47 2.36
N THR A 66 -9.50 6.44 2.60
CA THR A 66 -8.78 6.23 3.87
C THR A 66 -7.32 6.72 3.82
N LEU A 67 -6.91 7.47 2.78
CA LEU A 67 -5.52 7.93 2.63
C LEU A 67 -5.05 8.79 3.81
N SER A 68 -5.90 9.71 4.28
CA SER A 68 -5.57 10.58 5.41
C SER A 68 -5.46 9.77 6.70
N ALA A 69 -4.53 10.13 7.58
CA ALA A 69 -4.39 9.46 8.86
C ALA A 69 -5.68 9.62 9.70
N PRO A 70 -6.13 8.57 10.42
CA PRO A 70 -7.18 8.68 11.44
C PRO A 70 -6.90 9.82 12.42
N ALA A 71 -7.92 10.59 12.76
CA ALA A 71 -7.78 11.80 13.58
C ALA A 71 -8.32 11.60 15.01
N GLN A 72 -9.37 10.79 15.16
CA GLN A 72 -10.08 10.60 16.41
C GLN A 72 -9.77 9.25 17.05
N ILE A 73 -9.43 8.26 16.23
CA ILE A 73 -9.22 6.89 16.67
C ILE A 73 -7.72 6.57 16.68
N LYS A 74 -7.26 5.93 17.75
CA LYS A 74 -5.87 5.50 17.91
C LYS A 74 -5.73 4.00 17.63
N PRO A 75 -4.62 3.56 16.99
CA PRO A 75 -4.39 2.14 16.76
C PRO A 75 -4.05 1.43 18.07
N VAL A 76 -4.64 0.25 18.26
CA VAL A 76 -4.17 -0.67 19.30
C VAL A 76 -2.93 -1.44 18.84
N ALA A 77 -2.17 -1.98 19.79
CA ALA A 77 -0.97 -2.76 19.49
C ALA A 77 -1.26 -3.89 18.48
N GLY A 78 -0.44 -3.99 17.44
CA GLY A 78 -0.59 -5.00 16.38
C GLY A 78 -1.09 -4.45 15.05
N ILE A 79 -1.62 -3.23 15.01
CA ILE A 79 -1.94 -2.57 13.75
C ILE A 79 -0.68 -1.93 13.18
N PHE A 80 -0.46 -2.05 11.87
CA PHE A 80 0.66 -1.41 11.17
C PHE A 80 0.16 -0.68 9.92
N LEU A 81 0.88 0.35 9.51
CA LEU A 81 0.56 1.10 8.30
C LEU A 81 0.85 0.30 7.02
N GLU A 82 -0.13 0.22 6.14
CA GLU A 82 0.08 -0.07 4.72
C GLU A 82 -0.36 1.15 3.89
N PHE A 83 0.61 1.82 3.27
CA PHE A 83 0.36 3.04 2.52
C PHE A 83 0.31 2.75 1.02
N ALA A 84 -0.78 3.11 0.36
CA ALA A 84 -1.02 2.80 -1.06
C ALA A 84 -1.45 4.04 -1.86
N PRO A 85 -0.50 4.81 -2.44
CA PRO A 85 -0.80 6.07 -3.11
C PRO A 85 -1.25 5.84 -4.56
N ILE A 86 -2.40 5.21 -4.79
CA ILE A 86 -2.82 4.80 -6.14
C ILE A 86 -2.93 5.97 -7.14
N ASP A 87 -3.20 7.19 -6.71
CA ASP A 87 -3.40 8.35 -7.60
C ASP A 87 -2.13 9.16 -7.88
N ARG A 88 -0.96 8.71 -7.38
CA ARG A 88 0.31 9.40 -7.64
C ARG A 88 0.75 9.30 -9.11
N ALA A 89 1.63 10.20 -9.50
CA ALA A 89 2.34 10.13 -10.76
C ALA A 89 3.48 9.10 -10.73
N TYR A 90 3.61 8.30 -11.79
CA TYR A 90 4.64 7.26 -11.97
C TYR A 90 5.65 7.57 -13.09
N ASN A 91 5.42 8.63 -13.85
CA ASN A 91 6.37 9.12 -14.85
C ASN A 91 7.50 9.97 -14.23
N VAL A 92 7.38 10.32 -12.94
CA VAL A 92 8.35 11.10 -12.14
C VAL A 92 8.56 10.45 -10.76
N PRO A 93 9.72 10.68 -10.12
CA PRO A 93 9.98 10.24 -8.74
C PRO A 93 8.94 10.76 -7.74
N PHE A 94 8.65 9.98 -6.69
CA PHE A 94 7.61 10.28 -5.71
C PHE A 94 7.86 11.63 -5.02
N ALA A 95 9.11 11.85 -4.61
CA ALA A 95 9.57 13.07 -3.95
C ALA A 95 9.69 14.27 -4.90
N LYS A 96 9.72 14.05 -6.22
CA LYS A 96 9.72 15.15 -7.21
C LYS A 96 8.26 15.51 -7.50
N ALA A 97 7.73 16.33 -6.60
CA ALA A 97 6.36 16.82 -6.60
C ALA A 97 6.30 18.24 -7.16
N ASP A 98 6.48 18.38 -8.47
CA ASP A 98 5.96 19.56 -9.19
C ASP A 98 4.43 19.42 -9.37
N ASP A 99 3.91 18.21 -9.13
CA ASP A 99 2.51 17.85 -9.08
C ASP A 99 1.97 17.94 -7.63
N LYS A 100 0.94 18.77 -7.43
CA LYS A 100 0.22 18.94 -6.16
C LYS A 100 -0.29 17.60 -5.58
N SER A 101 -0.52 16.59 -6.41
CA SER A 101 -0.98 15.26 -5.98
C SER A 101 0.07 14.52 -5.14
N ASN A 102 1.32 14.45 -5.63
CA ASN A 102 2.40 13.73 -4.93
C ASN A 102 2.73 14.37 -3.58
N GLY A 103 2.69 15.71 -3.49
CA GLY A 103 2.89 16.44 -2.24
C GLY A 103 1.88 16.02 -1.17
N LYS A 104 0.59 15.97 -1.51
CA LYS A 104 -0.48 15.51 -0.60
C LYS A 104 -0.29 14.07 -0.15
N HIS A 105 0.18 13.19 -1.04
CA HIS A 105 0.49 11.81 -0.67
C HIS A 105 1.66 11.72 0.33
N LEU A 106 2.72 12.51 0.15
CA LEU A 106 3.84 12.53 1.10
C LEU A 106 3.44 13.10 2.46
N GLU A 107 2.62 14.15 2.48
CA GLU A 107 2.04 14.69 3.71
C GLU A 107 1.19 13.64 4.43
N ALA A 108 0.34 12.91 3.70
CA ALA A 108 -0.47 11.83 4.24
C ALA A 108 0.38 10.66 4.74
N LEU A 109 1.44 10.29 4.03
CA LEU A 109 2.40 9.27 4.45
C LEU A 109 3.06 9.67 5.78
N ASP A 110 3.55 10.90 5.88
CA ASP A 110 4.23 11.39 7.08
C ASP A 110 3.24 11.50 8.26
N ALA A 111 1.98 11.87 8.01
CA ALA A 111 0.93 11.86 9.03
C ALA A 111 0.61 10.45 9.54
N ASN A 112 0.47 9.48 8.64
CA ASN A 112 0.24 8.09 9.01
C ASN A 112 1.43 7.50 9.77
N LEU A 113 2.66 7.77 9.34
CA LEU A 113 3.87 7.30 10.03
C LEU A 113 4.01 7.86 11.46
N ARG A 114 3.52 9.09 11.71
CA ARG A 114 3.45 9.64 13.08
C ARG A 114 2.50 8.83 13.98
N LEU A 115 1.41 8.30 13.42
CA LEU A 115 0.41 7.56 14.19
C LEU A 115 0.76 6.07 14.38
N PHE A 116 1.18 5.40 13.31
CA PHE A 116 1.40 3.94 13.29
C PHE A 116 2.86 3.54 13.52
N GLY A 117 3.79 4.49 13.43
CA GLY A 117 5.22 4.22 13.47
C GLY A 117 5.76 3.64 12.16
N ARG A 118 7.08 3.49 12.09
CA ARG A 118 7.82 3.08 10.88
C ARG A 118 8.30 1.63 10.88
N GLU A 119 8.44 1.00 12.05
CA GLU A 119 9.08 -0.30 12.22
C GLU A 119 8.44 -1.42 11.37
N HIS A 120 7.11 -1.43 11.30
CA HIS A 120 6.35 -2.46 10.57
C HIS A 120 5.58 -1.91 9.37
N ALA A 121 5.76 -0.62 9.08
CA ALA A 121 5.09 0.06 8.00
C ALA A 121 5.49 -0.54 6.65
N GLN A 122 4.54 -0.53 5.72
CA GLN A 122 4.67 -1.05 4.38
C GLN A 122 4.15 -0.03 3.36
N ALA A 123 4.82 0.06 2.22
CA ALA A 123 4.28 0.71 1.04
C ALA A 123 3.78 -0.34 0.04
N LEU A 124 2.58 -0.14 -0.47
CA LEU A 124 1.98 -0.89 -1.56
C LEU A 124 1.90 0.02 -2.79
N GLU A 125 2.74 -0.25 -3.77
CA GLU A 125 2.97 0.61 -4.93
C GLU A 125 2.52 -0.05 -6.23
N TYR A 126 2.40 0.73 -7.30
CA TYR A 126 1.79 0.28 -8.56
C TYR A 126 2.77 0.35 -9.75
N TRP A 127 4.07 0.24 -9.50
CA TRP A 127 5.10 0.32 -10.56
C TRP A 127 4.96 -0.73 -11.66
N LEU A 128 4.44 -1.91 -11.33
CA LEU A 128 4.26 -3.03 -12.25
C LEU A 128 2.79 -3.27 -12.65
N ASP A 129 1.86 -2.42 -12.18
CA ASP A 129 0.42 -2.65 -12.36
C ASP A 129 -0.05 -2.20 -13.75
N VAL A 130 0.07 -3.10 -14.73
CA VAL A 130 -0.38 -2.87 -16.10
C VAL A 130 -1.88 -2.58 -16.17
N SER A 131 -2.69 -3.16 -15.27
CA SER A 131 -4.12 -2.88 -15.24
C SER A 131 -4.40 -1.43 -14.92
N ARG A 132 -3.69 -0.85 -13.94
CA ARG A 132 -3.79 0.58 -13.61
C ARG A 132 -3.34 1.44 -14.79
N PHE A 133 -2.20 1.15 -15.40
CA PHE A 133 -1.70 1.91 -16.57
C PHE A 133 -2.63 1.80 -17.79
N SER A 134 -3.39 0.71 -17.89
CA SER A 134 -4.41 0.49 -18.92
C SER A 134 -5.81 0.96 -18.52
N ARG A 135 -5.96 1.65 -17.38
CA ARG A 135 -7.26 2.10 -16.83
C ARG A 135 -8.28 0.96 -16.72
N TRP A 136 -7.82 -0.20 -16.25
CA TRP A 136 -8.58 -1.44 -16.06
C TRP A 136 -9.26 -1.95 -17.33
N LYS A 137 -8.71 -1.64 -18.51
CA LYS A 137 -9.23 -2.09 -19.82
C LYS A 137 -8.19 -2.91 -20.57
N LYS A 138 -8.69 -3.88 -21.36
CA LYS A 138 -7.91 -4.60 -22.37
C LYS A 138 -8.23 -4.06 -23.78
N PRO A 139 -7.31 -4.19 -24.77
CA PRO A 139 -5.95 -4.72 -24.63
C PRO A 139 -5.09 -3.84 -23.73
N ALA A 140 -4.23 -4.48 -22.95
CA ALA A 140 -3.33 -3.79 -22.04
C ALA A 140 -2.31 -2.95 -22.82
N VAL A 141 -1.86 -1.83 -22.22
CA VAL A 141 -0.73 -1.06 -22.76
C VAL A 141 0.60 -1.66 -22.31
N LYS A 142 1.68 -1.38 -23.05
CA LYS A 142 3.04 -1.74 -22.60
C LYS A 142 3.34 -1.04 -21.27
N LEU A 143 3.89 -1.78 -20.32
CA LEU A 143 4.24 -1.27 -19.00
C LEU A 143 5.20 -0.06 -19.11
N PRO A 144 4.82 1.14 -18.64
CA PRO A 144 5.68 2.33 -18.69
C PRO A 144 6.66 2.37 -17.49
N PHE A 145 7.39 1.29 -17.25
CA PHE A 145 8.33 1.18 -16.13
C PHE A 145 9.56 2.09 -16.32
N LYS A 146 9.99 2.72 -15.22
CA LYS A 146 11.19 3.56 -15.17
C LYS A 146 12.04 3.17 -13.96
N GLU A 147 13.22 2.59 -14.21
CA GLU A 147 14.09 2.08 -13.15
C GLU A 147 14.63 3.20 -12.25
N GLU A 148 14.85 4.38 -12.82
CA GLU A 148 15.25 5.59 -12.10
C GLU A 148 14.16 6.13 -11.17
N VAL A 149 12.89 6.01 -11.56
CA VAL A 149 11.75 6.37 -10.70
C VAL A 149 11.66 5.37 -9.54
N LEU A 150 11.70 4.07 -9.83
CA LEU A 150 11.70 3.04 -8.79
C LEU A 150 12.83 3.31 -7.77
N ALA A 151 14.06 3.53 -8.24
CA ALA A 151 15.19 3.73 -7.32
C ALA A 151 15.02 4.96 -6.43
N ALA A 152 14.56 6.08 -6.98
CA ALA A 152 14.30 7.29 -6.21
C ALA A 152 13.14 7.11 -5.20
N ASP A 153 12.12 6.34 -5.58
CA ASP A 153 11.00 6.02 -4.68
C ASP A 153 11.45 5.12 -3.52
N LEU A 154 12.28 4.11 -3.79
CA LEU A 154 12.89 3.28 -2.75
C LEU A 154 13.64 4.15 -1.73
N ASP A 155 14.43 5.12 -2.17
CA ASP A 155 15.13 6.06 -1.28
C ASP A 155 14.15 6.99 -0.53
N THR A 156 13.05 7.38 -1.16
CA THR A 156 11.98 8.20 -0.55
C THR A 156 11.32 7.47 0.62
N TYR A 157 10.95 6.20 0.44
CA TYR A 157 10.44 5.35 1.53
C TYR A 157 11.53 5.00 2.54
N GLY A 158 12.76 4.79 2.04
CA GLY A 158 13.92 4.42 2.83
C GLY A 158 14.29 5.44 3.90
N SER A 159 14.36 6.71 3.50
CA SER A 159 14.62 7.85 4.39
C SER A 159 13.55 8.02 5.48
N ARG A 160 12.32 7.56 5.23
CA ARG A 160 11.22 7.53 6.20
C ARG A 160 11.23 6.30 7.12
N GLY A 161 12.18 5.40 6.91
CA GLY A 161 12.36 4.17 7.70
C GLY A 161 11.46 3.01 7.29
N ILE A 162 10.74 3.09 6.17
CA ILE A 162 9.97 1.97 5.64
C ILE A 162 10.92 0.97 4.99
N ARG A 163 10.73 -0.33 5.25
CA ARG A 163 11.56 -1.43 4.71
C ARG A 163 10.76 -2.52 4.00
N HIS A 164 9.44 -2.50 4.18
CA HIS A 164 8.51 -3.37 3.46
C HIS A 164 7.92 -2.60 2.29
N LEU A 165 8.23 -3.04 1.08
CA LEU A 165 7.65 -2.50 -0.15
C LEU A 165 7.13 -3.67 -0.97
N THR A 166 5.95 -3.48 -1.54
CA THR A 166 5.22 -4.46 -2.34
C THR A 166 4.63 -3.77 -3.56
N THR A 167 4.35 -4.52 -4.61
CA THR A 167 3.69 -3.99 -5.80
C THR A 167 2.81 -5.03 -6.45
N PHE A 168 1.81 -4.59 -7.20
CA PHE A 168 1.02 -5.47 -8.05
C PHE A 168 1.59 -5.55 -9.46
N ALA A 169 1.40 -6.72 -10.09
CA ALA A 169 1.74 -7.00 -11.49
C ALA A 169 0.48 -7.41 -12.28
N VAL A 170 -0.66 -6.77 -12.02
CA VAL A 170 -1.95 -7.12 -12.65
C VAL A 170 -1.90 -6.84 -14.15
N PHE A 171 -2.51 -7.71 -14.96
CA PHE A 171 -2.49 -7.73 -16.44
C PHE A 171 -1.13 -8.06 -17.07
N ILE A 172 -0.11 -8.46 -16.31
CA ILE A 172 1.05 -9.18 -16.85
C ILE A 172 0.64 -10.66 -17.04
N ASP A 173 -0.18 -10.92 -18.04
CA ASP A 173 -0.73 -12.23 -18.37
C ASP A 173 -0.26 -12.73 -19.75
N ALA A 174 -0.82 -13.85 -20.22
CA ALA A 174 -0.43 -14.43 -21.51
C ALA A 174 -0.73 -13.52 -22.72
N ASP A 175 -1.76 -12.66 -22.65
CA ASP A 175 -2.04 -11.69 -23.72
C ASP A 175 -0.95 -10.61 -23.75
N TYR A 176 -0.55 -10.11 -22.58
CA TYR A 176 0.52 -9.14 -22.45
C TYR A 176 1.85 -9.67 -23.00
N VAL A 177 2.22 -10.90 -22.62
CA VAL A 177 3.47 -11.53 -23.09
C VAL A 177 3.47 -11.73 -24.61
N ARG A 178 2.32 -12.12 -25.20
CA ARG A 178 2.20 -12.20 -26.66
C ARG A 178 2.38 -10.85 -27.36
N ALA A 179 1.89 -9.77 -26.75
CA ALA A 179 1.93 -8.44 -27.34
C ALA A 179 3.30 -7.74 -27.16
N TYR A 180 3.97 -7.96 -26.02
CA TYR A 180 5.12 -7.15 -25.60
C TYR A 180 6.37 -7.95 -25.22
N GLY A 181 6.28 -9.29 -25.22
CA GLY A 181 7.35 -10.19 -24.79
C GLY A 181 7.38 -10.40 -23.27
N ASP A 182 8.40 -11.13 -22.81
CA ASP A 182 8.59 -11.41 -21.39
C ASP A 182 8.82 -10.11 -20.57
N PRO A 183 8.17 -9.97 -19.41
CA PRO A 183 8.20 -8.75 -18.60
C PRO A 183 9.49 -8.66 -17.76
N VAL A 184 10.60 -8.27 -18.39
CA VAL A 184 11.92 -8.13 -17.75
C VAL A 184 11.89 -7.17 -16.55
N GLU A 185 10.94 -6.24 -16.51
CA GLU A 185 10.72 -5.26 -15.45
C GLU A 185 10.41 -5.91 -14.09
N VAL A 186 9.77 -7.09 -14.07
CA VAL A 186 9.50 -7.84 -12.83
C VAL A 186 10.81 -8.26 -12.16
N LYS A 187 11.77 -8.75 -12.96
CA LYS A 187 13.10 -9.12 -12.49
C LYS A 187 13.87 -7.88 -12.02
N LEU A 188 13.84 -6.80 -12.80
CA LEU A 188 14.49 -5.53 -12.43
C LEU A 188 13.96 -4.99 -11.10
N TYR A 189 12.64 -4.99 -10.89
CA TYR A 189 12.03 -4.62 -9.61
C TYR A 189 12.60 -5.44 -8.44
N GLY A 190 12.62 -6.77 -8.57
CA GLY A 190 13.12 -7.67 -7.54
C GLY A 190 14.60 -7.43 -7.23
N GLU A 191 15.44 -7.27 -8.25
CA GLU A 191 16.87 -6.99 -8.07
C GLU A 191 17.13 -5.65 -7.40
N ARG A 192 16.42 -4.59 -7.82
CA ARG A 192 16.56 -3.26 -7.21
C ARG A 192 16.14 -3.27 -5.75
N LEU A 193 15.02 -3.91 -5.43
CA LEU A 193 14.55 -4.03 -4.04
C LEU A 193 15.54 -4.81 -3.16
N THR A 194 16.09 -5.93 -3.66
CA THR A 194 17.10 -6.72 -2.92
C THR A 194 18.37 -5.91 -2.66
N ARG A 195 18.93 -5.27 -3.69
CA ARG A 195 20.15 -4.45 -3.53
C ARG A 195 19.91 -3.27 -2.59
N TRP A 196 18.77 -2.61 -2.72
CA TRP A 196 18.41 -1.49 -1.85
C TRP A 196 18.30 -1.91 -0.37
N ARG A 197 17.69 -3.07 -0.07
CA ARG A 197 17.60 -3.59 1.31
C ARG A 197 18.95 -3.91 1.94
N GLN A 198 19.96 -4.25 1.15
CA GLN A 198 21.30 -4.55 1.64
C GLN A 198 22.12 -3.30 1.98
N ARG A 199 21.69 -2.11 1.52
CA ARG A 199 22.34 -0.84 1.88
C ARG A 199 22.15 -0.61 3.38
N LYS A 200 23.26 -0.50 4.11
CA LYS A 200 23.24 0.07 5.45
C LYS A 200 22.90 1.56 5.29
N LEU A 201 21.74 1.96 5.82
CA LEU A 201 21.34 3.36 5.95
C LEU A 201 21.83 3.92 7.28
#